data_AF-A0AAW0GA07-F1
#
_entry.id   AF-A0AAW0GA07-F1
#
_cell.length_a   1.000
_cell.length_b   1.000
_cell.length_c   1.000
_cell.angle_alpha   90.00
_cell.angle_beta   90.00
_cell.angle_gamma   90.00
#
_symmetry.space_group_name_H-M   'P 1'
#
loop_
_entity.id
_entity.type
_entity.pdbx_description
1 polymer ?
#
loop_
_entity_poly.entity_id
_entity_poly.type
_entity_poly.pdbx_seq_one_letter_code
_entity_poly.pdbx_strand_id
1 'polypeptide(L)'
;MLPALSRVFHRVDVPSLPIELVIRIIDHVHHDKNTVKACSLVCKAWLPVAHDVIFNHMSIALSSKPEESINNKLAHMINQLACVRVLTLSGLTMCELKLSTVMDMASWLPNLRELELSHLWLQDSTPPISNLSLQLWNSVKSIKLDYVYFGQSKLYQDPVPNIFDPILALFPAAEHLILRSIMGRKLIKTPIPRISMQSRTLSCYRMDNLKEVVEALQPCVAGSLRMIDYTGLPTPFEDLLLLCKMEGNKDSLKSLRFCADSKELRDLSGLVYRRGAVVMDRATDKDGLIQYWDKLELRKCTVFQSISIVIRKFQFFTHTYILQTLPESTRIVTFELCWGNIEDPRECLNGLDAAYIEQCIENLPCLQEIRFVPYYLGLELEEDVQSLIRSWMSSLDARGLLRISSFCTKVEGCQYEKPSKPSMISLASACR
;
A
#
# COMPACT_ATOMS: atom_id res chain seq x y z
N MET A 1 45.18 46.80 -34.81
CA MET A 1 44.71 47.63 -33.68
C MET A 1 43.24 47.91 -33.87
N LEU A 2 42.36 47.23 -33.14
CA LEU A 2 40.91 47.49 -33.10
C LEU A 2 40.54 47.86 -31.65
N PRO A 3 39.73 48.89 -31.40
CA PRO A 3 39.44 49.35 -30.05
C PRO A 3 38.52 48.35 -29.34
N ALA A 4 38.90 47.97 -28.12
CA ALA A 4 38.09 47.16 -27.23
C ALA A 4 36.79 47.89 -26.87
N LEU A 5 35.69 47.52 -27.55
CA LEU A 5 34.34 47.90 -27.14
C LEU A 5 33.97 47.10 -25.88
N SER A 6 34.38 47.58 -24.72
CA SER A 6 33.83 47.15 -23.43
C SER A 6 32.37 47.62 -23.37
N ARG A 7 31.44 46.79 -23.89
CA ARG A 7 30.00 47.00 -23.70
C ARG A 7 29.71 46.90 -22.21
N VAL A 8 29.55 48.05 -21.58
CA VAL A 8 28.94 48.21 -20.26
C VAL A 8 27.48 47.80 -20.41
N PHE A 9 27.19 46.52 -20.25
CA PHE A 9 25.83 46.06 -20.02
C PHE A 9 25.45 46.53 -18.61
N HIS A 10 24.75 47.66 -18.51
CA HIS A 10 24.04 48.00 -17.29
C HIS A 10 23.11 46.83 -16.98
N ARG A 11 23.43 46.08 -15.92
CA ARG A 11 22.52 45.08 -15.37
C ARG A 11 21.27 45.82 -14.95
N VAL A 12 20.19 45.63 -15.71
CA VAL A 12 18.86 45.95 -15.23
C VAL A 12 18.64 44.99 -14.07
N ASP A 13 18.66 45.51 -12.84
CA ASP A 13 18.37 44.74 -11.64
C ASP A 13 16.90 44.33 -11.69
N VAL A 14 16.64 43.17 -12.29
CA VAL A 14 15.32 42.55 -12.26
C VAL A 14 15.01 42.27 -10.79
N PRO A 15 13.91 42.79 -10.23
CA PRO A 15 13.58 42.57 -8.83
C PRO A 15 13.49 41.07 -8.56
N SER A 16 14.26 40.59 -7.58
CA SER A 16 14.25 39.19 -7.20
C SER A 16 12.92 38.85 -6.53
N LEU A 17 12.23 37.84 -7.06
CA LEU A 17 11.03 37.33 -6.44
C LEU A 17 11.37 36.72 -5.05
N PRO A 18 10.62 37.03 -3.98
CA PRO A 18 10.74 36.35 -2.69
C PRO A 18 10.66 34.83 -2.83
N ILE A 19 11.45 34.11 -2.05
CA ILE A 19 11.59 32.65 -2.16
C ILE A 19 10.27 31.92 -1.89
N GLU A 20 9.42 32.47 -1.04
CA GLU A 20 8.10 31.94 -0.70
C GLU A 20 7.17 31.94 -1.92
N LEU A 21 7.30 32.96 -2.79
CA LEU A 21 6.53 33.02 -4.04
C LEU A 21 7.10 32.03 -5.06
N VAL A 22 8.42 31.85 -5.12
CA VAL A 22 9.03 30.81 -5.96
C VAL A 22 8.52 29.43 -5.56
N ILE A 23 8.52 29.11 -4.26
CA ILE A 23 7.98 27.86 -3.72
C ILE A 23 6.53 27.69 -4.12
N ARG A 24 5.67 28.70 -3.90
CA ARG A 24 4.26 28.62 -4.31
C ARG A 24 4.08 28.39 -5.80
N ILE A 25 4.88 29.05 -6.65
CA ILE A 25 4.83 28.86 -8.11
C ILE A 25 5.20 27.41 -8.46
N ILE A 26 6.32 26.90 -7.93
CA ILE A 26 6.75 25.52 -8.16
C ILE A 26 5.70 24.53 -7.65
N ASP A 27 5.10 24.79 -6.48
CA ASP A 27 4.03 23.98 -5.91
C ASP A 27 2.79 23.96 -6.80
N HIS A 28 2.48 25.02 -7.55
CA HIS A 28 1.34 25.00 -8.48
C HIS A 28 1.62 24.17 -9.73
N VAL A 29 2.89 23.98 -10.10
CA VAL A 29 3.30 23.22 -11.29
C VAL A 29 3.94 21.87 -10.95
N HIS A 30 3.95 21.46 -9.68
CA HIS A 30 4.70 20.28 -9.22
C HIS A 30 4.29 18.95 -9.88
N HIS A 31 3.04 18.88 -10.35
CA HIS A 31 2.51 17.74 -11.11
C HIS A 31 3.11 17.62 -12.51
N ASP A 32 3.56 18.73 -13.11
CA ASP A 32 4.23 18.75 -14.41
C ASP A 32 5.74 18.86 -14.25
N LYS A 33 6.40 17.69 -14.19
CA LYS A 33 7.86 17.59 -14.04
C LYS A 33 8.63 18.28 -15.17
N ASN A 34 8.06 18.43 -16.37
CA ASN A 34 8.74 19.13 -17.46
C ASN A 34 8.75 20.64 -17.22
N THR A 35 7.63 21.19 -16.75
CA THR A 35 7.56 22.60 -16.33
C THR A 35 8.50 22.89 -15.15
N VAL A 36 8.52 22.02 -14.12
CA VAL A 36 9.47 22.19 -12.99
C VAL A 36 10.94 22.13 -13.47
N LYS A 37 11.27 21.27 -14.43
CA LYS A 37 12.61 21.23 -15.05
C LYS A 37 12.91 22.52 -15.82
N ALA A 38 11.95 23.09 -16.53
CA ALA A 38 12.15 24.40 -17.18
C ALA A 38 12.38 25.51 -16.14
N CYS A 39 11.63 25.48 -15.03
CA CYS A 39 11.79 26.41 -13.91
C CYS A 39 13.18 26.34 -13.25
N SER A 40 13.81 25.16 -13.23
CA SER A 40 15.17 25.01 -12.70
C SER A 40 16.23 25.75 -13.53
N LEU A 41 15.92 26.04 -14.81
CA LEU A 41 16.80 26.76 -15.74
C LEU A 41 16.57 28.27 -15.75
N VAL A 42 15.52 28.78 -15.09
CA VAL A 42 15.16 30.21 -15.10
C VAL A 42 16.25 31.06 -14.44
N CYS A 43 16.64 30.73 -13.19
CA CYS A 43 17.74 31.37 -12.51
C CYS A 43 18.26 30.53 -11.33
N LYS A 44 19.44 30.90 -10.79
CA LYS A 44 20.08 30.16 -9.68
C LYS A 44 19.23 30.10 -8.40
N ALA A 45 18.37 31.08 -8.15
CA ALA A 45 17.54 31.09 -6.95
C ALA A 45 16.38 30.08 -7.01
N TRP A 46 15.94 29.70 -8.22
CA TRP A 46 14.86 28.73 -8.42
C TRP A 46 15.37 27.29 -8.39
N LEU A 47 16.67 27.10 -8.71
CA LEU A 47 17.31 25.79 -8.80
C LEU A 47 17.10 24.91 -7.56
N PRO A 48 17.31 25.37 -6.31
CA PRO A 48 17.18 24.50 -5.14
C PRO A 48 15.74 24.03 -4.91
N VAL A 49 14.76 24.91 -5.11
CA VAL A 49 13.33 24.61 -4.93
C VAL A 49 12.86 23.64 -6.02
N ALA A 50 13.23 23.91 -7.28
CA ALA A 50 12.91 23.04 -8.39
C ALA A 50 13.57 21.66 -8.22
N HIS A 51 14.82 21.60 -7.78
CA HIS A 51 15.52 20.34 -7.50
C HIS A 51 14.88 19.53 -6.38
N ASP A 52 14.47 20.16 -5.27
CA ASP A 52 13.76 19.47 -4.18
C ASP A 52 12.52 18.78 -4.77
N VAL A 53 11.71 19.47 -5.59
CA VAL A 53 10.51 18.87 -6.20
C VAL A 53 10.82 17.83 -7.28
N ILE A 54 11.86 18.02 -8.09
CA ILE A 54 12.24 17.06 -9.15
C ILE A 54 12.75 15.75 -8.53
N PHE A 55 13.62 15.85 -7.53
CA PHE A 55 14.34 14.70 -6.96
C PHE A 55 13.74 14.17 -5.66
N ASN A 56 12.68 14.77 -5.12
CA ASN A 56 11.99 14.29 -3.92
C ASN A 56 11.60 12.80 -4.01
N HIS A 57 11.18 12.37 -5.20
CA HIS A 57 10.85 10.98 -5.50
C HIS A 57 11.76 10.44 -6.60
N MET A 58 12.43 9.33 -6.30
CA MET A 58 13.33 8.65 -7.21
C MET A 58 12.86 7.21 -7.37
N SER A 59 12.66 6.78 -8.62
CA SER A 59 12.36 5.40 -8.95
C SER A 59 13.49 4.80 -9.78
N ILE A 60 14.04 3.70 -9.31
CA ILE A 60 15.12 2.96 -9.99
C ILE A 60 14.58 1.59 -10.37
N ALA A 61 14.28 1.43 -11.66
CA ALA A 61 14.08 0.11 -12.24
C ALA A 61 15.42 -0.63 -12.29
N LEU A 62 15.46 -1.79 -11.63
CA LEU A 62 16.59 -2.70 -11.55
C LEU A 62 16.49 -3.73 -12.68
N SER A 63 17.61 -3.94 -13.36
CA SER A 63 17.81 -5.01 -14.34
C SER A 63 18.47 -6.21 -13.67
N SER A 64 18.80 -7.24 -14.46
CA SER A 64 19.48 -8.46 -13.99
C SER A 64 20.82 -8.24 -13.28
N LYS A 65 21.42 -7.04 -13.36
CA LYS A 65 22.62 -6.64 -12.62
C LYS A 65 22.31 -5.41 -11.73
N PRO A 66 21.61 -5.60 -10.61
CA PRO A 66 21.11 -4.49 -9.81
C PRO A 66 22.22 -3.65 -9.18
N GLU A 67 23.30 -4.26 -8.70
CA GLU A 67 24.40 -3.52 -8.05
C GLU A 67 25.06 -2.51 -9.00
N GLU A 68 25.40 -2.94 -10.21
CA GLU A 68 25.97 -2.08 -11.25
C GLU A 68 24.97 -0.99 -11.66
N SER A 69 23.69 -1.34 -11.81
CA SER A 69 22.63 -0.38 -12.14
C SER A 69 22.42 0.68 -11.05
N ILE A 70 22.42 0.28 -9.77
CA ILE A 70 22.25 1.17 -8.63
C ILE A 70 23.46 2.10 -8.51
N ASN A 71 24.66 1.53 -8.47
CA ASN A 71 25.89 2.30 -8.29
C ASN A 71 26.10 3.29 -9.44
N ASN A 72 25.90 2.87 -10.69
CA ASN A 72 26.08 3.77 -11.83
C ASN A 72 25.04 4.92 -11.79
N LYS A 73 23.75 4.61 -11.53
CA LYS A 73 22.71 5.65 -11.47
C LYS A 73 22.93 6.61 -10.30
N LEU A 74 23.23 6.10 -9.11
CA LEU A 74 23.41 6.93 -7.92
C LEU A 74 24.70 7.74 -7.97
N ALA A 75 25.80 7.16 -8.47
CA ALA A 75 27.07 7.88 -8.62
C ALA A 75 26.93 9.12 -9.52
N HIS A 76 26.15 9.02 -10.61
CA HIS A 76 25.88 10.16 -11.48
C HIS A 76 25.02 11.26 -10.84
N MET A 77 24.33 10.97 -9.74
CA MET A 77 23.40 11.88 -9.08
C MET A 77 23.87 12.31 -7.69
N ILE A 78 25.13 12.07 -7.31
CA ILE A 78 25.61 12.25 -5.92
C ILE A 78 25.23 13.60 -5.30
N ASN A 79 25.27 14.69 -6.08
CA ASN A 79 24.92 16.04 -5.62
C ASN A 79 23.40 16.26 -5.44
N GLN A 80 22.58 15.41 -6.05
CA GLN A 80 21.10 15.47 -6.02
C GLN A 80 20.53 14.49 -4.98
N LEU A 81 21.31 13.52 -4.51
CA LEU A 81 20.84 12.49 -3.57
C LEU A 81 20.39 13.07 -2.22
N ALA A 82 20.93 14.23 -1.81
CA ALA A 82 20.48 14.94 -0.62
C ALA A 82 19.01 15.39 -0.70
N CYS A 83 18.43 15.54 -1.90
CA CYS A 83 17.03 15.92 -2.10
C CYS A 83 16.07 14.72 -2.09
N VAL A 84 16.58 13.49 -2.15
CA VAL A 84 15.74 12.29 -2.26
C VAL A 84 15.12 11.97 -0.90
N ARG A 85 13.78 11.96 -0.85
CA ARG A 85 13.02 11.60 0.36
C ARG A 85 12.20 10.32 0.18
N VAL A 86 11.84 10.00 -1.06
CA VAL A 86 11.13 8.77 -1.41
C VAL A 86 11.96 8.04 -2.45
N LEU A 87 12.34 6.80 -2.15
CA LEU A 87 13.08 5.94 -3.07
C LEU A 87 12.27 4.67 -3.33
N THR A 88 12.00 4.40 -4.60
CA THR A 88 11.39 3.16 -5.06
C THR A 88 12.44 2.35 -5.84
N LEU A 89 12.78 1.16 -5.37
CA LEU A 89 13.60 0.19 -6.09
C LEU A 89 12.69 -0.91 -6.60
N SER A 90 12.57 -1.04 -7.92
CA SER A 90 11.68 -2.02 -8.53
C SER A 90 12.41 -2.92 -9.50
N GLY A 91 12.31 -4.24 -9.34
CA GLY A 91 12.82 -5.20 -10.32
C GLY A 91 11.91 -5.26 -11.54
N LEU A 92 12.47 -5.10 -12.75
CA LEU A 92 11.71 -5.36 -14.00
C LEU A 92 11.28 -6.83 -14.10
N THR A 93 12.14 -7.70 -13.58
CA THR A 93 11.86 -9.09 -13.22
C THR A 93 12.32 -9.29 -11.77
N MET A 94 12.05 -10.45 -11.20
CA MET A 94 12.58 -10.84 -9.89
C MET A 94 14.11 -10.74 -9.85
N CYS A 95 14.64 -9.60 -9.39
CA CYS A 95 16.07 -9.27 -9.37
C CYS A 95 16.66 -9.52 -7.98
N GLU A 96 17.85 -10.11 -7.94
CA GLU A 96 18.56 -10.40 -6.69
C GLU A 96 19.28 -9.14 -6.17
N LEU A 97 18.78 -8.55 -5.09
CA LEU A 97 19.39 -7.40 -4.43
C LEU A 97 20.00 -7.84 -3.10
N LYS A 98 21.30 -7.60 -2.92
CA LYS A 98 21.95 -7.88 -1.63
C LYS A 98 21.53 -6.87 -0.58
N LEU A 99 21.33 -7.34 0.64
CA LEU A 99 21.01 -6.46 1.76
C LEU A 99 22.12 -5.45 2.05
N SER A 100 23.39 -5.80 1.83
CA SER A 100 24.52 -4.87 1.92
C SER A 100 24.36 -3.66 1.01
N THR A 101 23.87 -3.87 -0.21
CA THR A 101 23.66 -2.77 -1.17
C THR A 101 22.59 -1.83 -0.66
N VAL A 102 21.49 -2.35 -0.11
CA VAL A 102 20.48 -1.52 0.55
C VAL A 102 21.16 -0.71 1.65
N MET A 103 21.95 -1.35 2.52
CA MET A 103 22.64 -0.71 3.63
C MET A 103 23.60 0.41 3.22
N ASP A 104 24.36 0.22 2.14
CA ASP A 104 25.30 1.22 1.63
C ASP A 104 24.57 2.49 1.18
N MET A 105 23.32 2.35 0.69
CA MET A 105 22.51 3.48 0.24
C MET A 105 22.12 4.44 1.36
N ALA A 106 22.13 4.01 2.62
CA ALA A 106 21.89 4.87 3.76
C ALA A 106 22.88 6.05 3.82
N SER A 107 24.13 5.78 3.44
CA SER A 107 25.19 6.79 3.42
C SER A 107 25.00 7.82 2.30
N TRP A 108 24.29 7.44 1.24
CA TRP A 108 24.04 8.28 0.07
C TRP A 108 22.75 9.08 0.19
N LEU A 109 21.80 8.63 1.00
CA LEU A 109 20.44 9.17 1.07
C LEU A 109 20.10 9.63 2.50
N PRO A 110 20.78 10.65 3.04
CA PRO A 110 20.64 11.05 4.45
C PRO A 110 19.22 11.53 4.81
N ASN A 111 18.49 12.04 3.83
CA ASN A 111 17.15 12.62 4.01
C ASN A 111 16.01 11.66 3.60
N LEU A 112 16.33 10.38 3.37
CA LEU A 112 15.34 9.39 2.95
C LEU A 112 14.28 9.21 4.06
N ARG A 113 13.01 9.32 3.69
CA ARG A 113 11.86 9.16 4.59
C ARG A 113 11.03 7.95 4.23
N GLU A 114 11.03 7.56 2.97
CA GLU A 114 10.25 6.44 2.47
C GLU A 114 11.08 5.57 1.55
N LEU A 115 11.11 4.27 1.84
CA LEU A 115 11.77 3.27 1.03
C LEU A 115 10.73 2.26 0.55
N GLU A 116 10.62 2.09 -0.76
CA GLU A 116 9.81 1.08 -1.39
C GLU A 116 10.69 0.08 -2.14
N LEU A 117 10.55 -1.20 -1.82
CA LEU A 117 11.22 -2.31 -2.48
C LEU A 117 10.15 -3.16 -3.15
N SER A 118 10.19 -3.25 -4.47
CA SER A 118 9.14 -3.92 -5.26
C SER A 118 9.70 -4.95 -6.25
N HIS A 119 9.12 -6.16 -6.29
CA HIS A 119 9.55 -7.23 -7.21
C HIS A 119 11.03 -7.62 -7.07
N LEU A 120 11.51 -7.71 -5.82
CA LEU A 120 12.91 -7.98 -5.52
C LEU A 120 13.08 -9.30 -4.79
N TRP A 121 14.20 -9.96 -5.04
CA TRP A 121 14.71 -11.03 -4.22
C TRP A 121 15.82 -10.48 -3.33
N LEU A 122 15.55 -10.34 -2.04
CA LEU A 122 16.54 -9.91 -1.07
C LEU A 122 17.39 -11.11 -0.63
N GLN A 123 18.69 -11.02 -0.87
CA GLN A 123 19.66 -12.01 -0.45
C GLN A 123 20.41 -11.54 0.80
N ASP A 124 20.54 -12.43 1.76
CA ASP A 124 21.42 -12.24 2.91
C ASP A 124 22.74 -12.94 2.66
N SER A 125 23.77 -12.11 2.53
CA SER A 125 25.16 -12.54 2.57
C SER A 125 25.93 -11.75 3.62
N THR A 126 25.24 -11.05 4.52
CA THR A 126 25.85 -9.96 5.27
C THR A 126 26.31 -10.38 6.66
N PRO A 127 27.54 -9.99 7.07
CA PRO A 127 27.96 -10.05 8.47
C PRO A 127 27.08 -9.14 9.34
N PRO A 128 27.11 -9.30 10.69
CA PRO A 128 26.26 -8.56 11.61
C PRO A 128 26.23 -7.06 11.33
N ILE A 129 25.02 -6.50 11.31
CA ILE A 129 24.74 -5.08 11.07
C ILE A 129 25.59 -4.23 12.03
N SER A 130 26.43 -3.34 11.49
CA SER A 130 27.17 -2.39 12.30
C SER A 130 26.23 -1.32 12.87
N ASN A 131 26.44 -0.89 14.12
CA ASN A 131 25.62 0.16 14.77
C ASN A 131 25.60 1.49 14.00
N LEU A 132 26.64 1.80 13.22
CA LEU A 132 26.72 3.01 12.41
C LEU A 132 25.66 3.03 11.30
N SER A 133 25.42 1.88 10.67
CA SER A 133 24.42 1.76 9.62
C SER A 133 23.00 2.00 10.15
N LEU A 134 22.71 1.56 11.38
CA LEU A 134 21.40 1.76 12.01
C LEU A 134 21.07 3.24 12.24
N GLN A 135 22.08 4.06 12.56
CA GLN A 135 21.85 5.50 12.79
C GLN A 135 21.44 6.25 11.52
N LEU A 136 21.93 5.81 10.36
CA LEU A 136 21.65 6.46 9.07
C LEU A 136 20.21 6.27 8.61
N TRP A 137 19.56 5.16 9.01
CA TRP A 137 18.19 4.85 8.66
C TRP A 137 17.13 5.43 9.58
N ASN A 138 17.53 6.16 10.64
CA ASN A 138 16.60 6.77 11.59
C ASN A 138 15.67 7.83 10.94
N SER A 139 16.03 8.34 9.76
CA SER A 139 15.19 9.27 8.99
C SER A 139 14.04 8.58 8.26
N VAL A 140 14.11 7.26 8.02
CA VAL A 140 13.09 6.51 7.30
C VAL A 140 11.88 6.25 8.19
N LYS A 141 10.74 6.79 7.78
CA LYS A 141 9.44 6.73 8.45
C LYS A 141 8.48 5.74 7.83
N SER A 142 8.67 5.40 6.56
CA SER A 142 7.77 4.50 5.83
C SER A 142 8.59 3.48 5.04
N ILE A 143 8.22 2.21 5.16
CA ILE A 143 8.81 1.12 4.39
C ILE A 143 7.69 0.37 3.71
N LYS A 144 7.84 0.20 2.40
CA LYS A 144 6.93 -0.58 1.56
C LYS A 144 7.71 -1.74 0.95
N LEU A 145 7.24 -2.94 1.16
CA LEU A 145 7.80 -4.16 0.59
C LEU A 145 6.69 -4.80 -0.26
N ASP A 146 6.82 -4.77 -1.58
CA ASP A 146 5.79 -5.25 -2.51
C ASP A 146 6.34 -6.37 -3.41
N TYR A 147 5.79 -7.59 -3.35
CA TYR A 147 6.35 -8.75 -4.05
C TYR A 147 7.84 -8.97 -3.75
N VAL A 148 8.22 -8.84 -2.47
CA VAL A 148 9.59 -9.06 -2.02
C VAL A 148 9.76 -10.48 -1.53
N TYR A 149 10.81 -11.15 -2.03
CA TYR A 149 11.14 -12.52 -1.71
C TYR A 149 12.35 -12.55 -0.82
N PHE A 150 12.24 -13.30 0.27
CA PHE A 150 13.30 -13.51 1.22
C PHE A 150 13.86 -14.92 1.07
N GLY A 151 15.11 -15.06 0.63
CA GLY A 151 15.64 -16.39 0.35
C GLY A 151 17.07 -16.42 -0.19
N GLN A 152 17.73 -17.56 -0.09
CA GLN A 152 18.85 -17.88 -0.98
C GLN A 152 18.31 -18.38 -2.32
N SER A 153 19.03 -18.11 -3.42
CA SER A 153 18.65 -18.43 -4.79
C SER A 153 18.14 -19.88 -4.97
N LYS A 154 17.35 -20.13 -6.03
CA LYS A 154 16.41 -21.27 -6.26
C LYS A 154 16.95 -22.70 -6.05
N LEU A 155 18.23 -22.87 -5.79
CA LEU A 155 18.93 -24.15 -5.86
C LEU A 155 19.08 -24.87 -4.51
N TYR A 156 18.81 -24.23 -3.38
CA TYR A 156 19.04 -24.86 -2.07
C TYR A 156 17.73 -25.19 -1.34
N GLN A 157 17.63 -26.43 -0.86
CA GLN A 157 16.51 -26.94 -0.05
C GLN A 157 16.65 -26.57 1.43
N ASP A 158 17.75 -25.93 1.80
CA ASP A 158 18.04 -25.63 3.20
C ASP A 158 17.10 -24.55 3.76
N PRO A 159 16.74 -24.67 5.05
CA PRO A 159 15.93 -23.66 5.73
C PRO A 159 16.72 -22.36 5.75
N VAL A 160 16.18 -21.33 5.11
CA VAL A 160 16.84 -20.02 5.01
C VAL A 160 16.75 -19.33 6.38
N PRO A 161 17.85 -18.76 6.90
CA PRO A 161 17.80 -17.86 8.05
C PRO A 161 16.71 -16.81 7.86
N ASN A 162 16.04 -16.41 8.94
CA ASN A 162 15.01 -15.39 8.86
C ASN A 162 15.65 -14.02 8.56
N ILE A 163 15.75 -13.65 7.29
CA ILE A 163 16.34 -12.37 6.84
C ILE A 163 15.37 -11.20 7.01
N PHE A 164 14.12 -11.50 7.37
CA PHE A 164 13.12 -10.48 7.68
C PHE A 164 13.50 -9.70 8.93
N ASP A 165 14.03 -10.38 9.96
CA ASP A 165 14.39 -9.73 11.22
C ASP A 165 15.53 -8.70 11.03
N PRO A 166 16.67 -9.02 10.36
CA PRO A 166 17.69 -8.03 10.03
C PRO A 166 17.13 -6.82 9.30
N ILE A 167 16.21 -7.02 8.35
CA ILE A 167 15.65 -5.93 7.55
C ILE A 167 14.82 -4.98 8.40
N LEU A 168 13.94 -5.51 9.26
CA LEU A 168 13.19 -4.67 10.18
C LEU A 168 14.09 -3.97 11.20
N ALA A 169 15.17 -4.63 11.63
CA ALA A 169 16.17 -4.05 12.50
C ALA A 169 16.83 -2.80 11.89
N LEU A 170 16.92 -2.70 10.56
CA LEU A 170 17.50 -1.55 9.88
C LEU A 170 16.72 -0.26 10.11
N PHE A 171 15.42 -0.35 10.39
CA PHE A 171 14.55 0.82 10.39
C PHE A 171 13.80 0.99 11.72
N PRO A 172 14.51 1.20 12.84
CA PRO A 172 13.89 1.30 14.16
C PRO A 172 12.91 2.48 14.27
N ALA A 173 13.09 3.53 13.46
CA ALA A 173 12.27 4.74 13.45
C ALA A 173 11.06 4.68 12.50
N ALA A 174 10.83 3.55 11.81
CA ALA A 174 9.73 3.41 10.86
C ALA A 174 8.37 3.45 11.58
N GLU A 175 7.51 4.36 11.13
CA GLU A 175 6.15 4.58 11.63
C GLU A 175 5.11 3.84 10.78
N HIS A 176 5.45 3.53 9.53
CA HIS A 176 4.60 2.82 8.59
C HIS A 176 5.35 1.64 8.00
N LEU A 177 4.77 0.44 8.11
CA LEU A 177 5.27 -0.77 7.47
C LEU A 177 4.16 -1.35 6.59
N ILE A 178 4.39 -1.36 5.29
CA ILE A 178 3.46 -1.91 4.30
C ILE A 178 4.13 -3.12 3.67
N LEU A 179 3.54 -4.28 3.88
CA LEU A 179 3.95 -5.58 3.36
C LEU A 179 2.90 -6.01 2.34
N ARG A 180 3.31 -6.29 1.11
CA ARG A 180 2.43 -6.77 0.05
C ARG A 180 3.09 -7.93 -0.65
N SER A 181 2.36 -9.03 -0.80
CA SER A 181 2.77 -10.23 -1.52
C SER A 181 4.16 -10.72 -1.10
N ILE A 182 4.45 -10.67 0.20
CA ILE A 182 5.73 -11.13 0.75
C ILE A 182 5.77 -12.64 0.65
N MET A 183 6.81 -13.16 0.00
CA MET A 183 7.01 -14.58 -0.15
C MET A 183 8.28 -15.03 0.55
N GLY A 184 8.17 -16.06 1.37
CA GLY A 184 9.30 -16.69 2.04
C GLY A 184 8.98 -18.14 2.34
N ARG A 185 9.99 -19.01 2.28
CA ARG A 185 9.87 -20.33 2.90
C ARG A 185 9.82 -20.15 4.42
N LYS A 186 9.11 -21.03 5.14
CA LYS A 186 8.94 -21.04 6.62
C LYS A 186 10.02 -20.24 7.35
N LEU A 187 9.67 -19.10 7.92
CA LEU A 187 10.61 -18.29 8.68
C LEU A 187 11.06 -19.12 9.90
N ILE A 188 12.36 -19.31 10.04
CA ILE A 188 12.91 -20.01 11.21
C ILE A 188 12.71 -19.11 12.42
N LYS A 189 12.21 -19.68 13.53
CA LYS A 189 12.02 -18.98 14.80
C LYS A 189 13.36 -18.61 15.41
N THR A 190 13.94 -17.48 14.99
CA THR A 190 15.09 -16.88 15.67
C THR A 190 14.60 -15.90 16.74
N PRO A 191 15.06 -16.02 18.00
CA PRO A 191 14.69 -15.08 19.06
C PRO A 191 15.20 -13.68 18.72
N ILE A 192 14.27 -12.74 18.69
CA ILE A 192 14.51 -11.37 18.24
C ILE A 192 15.18 -10.55 19.37
N PRO A 193 16.29 -9.85 19.13
CA PRO A 193 16.70 -8.76 20.01
C PRO A 193 15.60 -7.68 19.96
N ARG A 194 15.11 -7.23 21.12
CA ARG A 194 14.01 -6.24 21.26
C ARG A 194 14.27 -5.00 20.42
N ILE A 195 13.83 -5.00 19.17
CA ILE A 195 13.85 -3.83 18.30
C ILE A 195 12.53 -3.12 18.56
N SER A 196 12.58 -1.97 19.21
CA SER A 196 11.41 -1.12 19.42
C SER A 196 11.07 -0.45 18.10
N MET A 197 10.21 -1.06 17.28
CA MET A 197 9.61 -0.37 16.15
C MET A 197 8.43 0.46 16.63
N GLN A 198 8.47 1.76 16.37
CA GLN A 198 7.35 2.66 16.62
C GLN A 198 6.30 2.60 15.49
N SER A 199 6.16 1.45 14.83
CA SER A 199 5.22 1.32 13.72
C SER A 199 3.79 1.49 14.23
N ARG A 200 3.10 2.48 13.68
CA ARG A 200 1.71 2.81 14.00
C ARG A 200 0.76 2.10 13.06
N THR A 201 1.20 1.70 11.87
CA THR A 201 0.36 1.08 10.84
C THR A 201 1.09 -0.09 10.21
N LEU A 202 0.48 -1.27 10.27
CA LEU A 202 0.90 -2.48 9.57
C LEU A 202 -0.13 -2.79 8.50
N SER A 203 0.24 -2.75 7.24
CA SER A 203 -0.62 -3.19 6.14
C SER A 203 -0.03 -4.45 5.53
N CYS A 204 -0.80 -5.54 5.46
CA CYS A 204 -0.38 -6.84 4.98
C CYS A 204 -1.29 -7.28 3.82
N TYR A 205 -0.76 -7.42 2.61
CA TYR A 205 -1.51 -7.86 1.44
C TYR A 205 -1.01 -9.23 0.96
N ARG A 206 -1.90 -10.21 0.73
CA ARG A 206 -1.61 -11.57 0.17
C ARG A 206 -0.34 -12.23 0.73
N MET A 207 -0.36 -12.58 2.00
CA MET A 207 0.77 -13.24 2.66
C MET A 207 0.47 -14.70 2.93
N ASP A 208 1.26 -15.59 2.34
CA ASP A 208 1.15 -17.04 2.56
C ASP A 208 1.73 -17.49 3.91
N ASN A 209 2.49 -16.60 4.57
CA ASN A 209 3.24 -16.81 5.81
C ASN A 209 2.84 -15.79 6.90
N LEU A 210 1.56 -15.44 6.95
CA LEU A 210 1.06 -14.41 7.85
C LEU A 210 1.44 -14.72 9.31
N LYS A 211 1.23 -15.96 9.76
CA LYS A 211 1.57 -16.38 11.12
C LYS A 211 3.00 -16.05 11.49
N GLU A 212 3.94 -16.45 10.64
CA GLU A 212 5.36 -16.30 10.90
C GLU A 212 5.75 -14.82 10.93
N VAL A 213 5.20 -14.01 10.03
CA VAL A 213 5.46 -12.56 10.05
C VAL A 213 4.87 -11.90 11.29
N VAL A 214 3.71 -12.35 11.74
CA VAL A 214 3.04 -11.85 12.94
C VAL A 214 3.80 -12.25 14.20
N GLU A 215 4.24 -13.51 14.31
CA GLU A 215 5.14 -13.97 15.38
C GLU A 215 6.46 -13.17 15.39
N ALA A 216 7.04 -12.89 14.22
CA ALA A 216 8.26 -12.10 14.08
C ALA A 216 8.05 -10.61 14.43
N LEU A 217 6.91 -10.04 14.10
CA LEU A 217 6.59 -8.66 14.42
C LEU A 217 6.20 -8.47 15.89
N GLN A 218 5.67 -9.50 16.55
CA GLN A 218 5.04 -9.38 17.88
C GLN A 218 5.94 -8.71 18.92
N PRO A 219 7.25 -9.05 19.04
CA PRO A 219 8.13 -8.37 19.97
C PRO A 219 8.42 -6.90 19.61
N CYS A 220 8.31 -6.54 18.34
CA CYS A 220 8.72 -5.24 17.82
C CYS A 220 7.63 -4.17 17.89
N VAL A 221 6.37 -4.58 17.79
CA VAL A 221 5.21 -3.66 17.73
C VAL A 221 4.28 -3.71 18.95
N ALA A 222 4.62 -4.51 19.98
CA ALA A 222 3.83 -4.61 21.20
C ALA A 222 3.61 -3.22 21.84
N GLY A 223 2.37 -2.73 21.82
CA GLY A 223 1.95 -1.46 22.42
C GLY A 223 2.10 -0.20 21.55
N SER A 224 2.68 -0.27 20.36
CA SER A 224 2.86 0.88 19.45
C SER A 224 1.91 0.88 18.23
N LEU A 225 1.41 -0.30 17.87
CA LEU A 225 0.57 -0.50 16.69
C LEU A 225 -0.83 0.09 16.87
N ARG A 226 -1.27 0.95 15.93
CA ARG A 226 -2.59 1.61 15.96
C ARG A 226 -3.55 1.10 14.89
N MET A 227 -3.03 0.45 13.85
CA MET A 227 -3.81 0.01 12.71
C MET A 227 -3.18 -1.22 12.07
N ILE A 228 -4.02 -2.23 11.80
CA ILE A 228 -3.64 -3.42 11.03
C ILE A 228 -4.59 -3.52 9.84
N ASP A 229 -4.08 -3.34 8.63
CA ASP A 229 -4.86 -3.52 7.41
C ASP A 229 -4.43 -4.83 6.72
N TYR A 230 -5.23 -5.88 6.81
CA TYR A 230 -4.92 -7.16 6.17
C TYR A 230 -5.80 -7.37 4.93
N THR A 231 -5.22 -7.79 3.82
CA THR A 231 -5.96 -8.12 2.60
C THR A 231 -5.25 -9.26 1.89
N GLY A 232 -5.49 -10.51 2.28
CA GLY A 232 -4.75 -11.65 1.75
C GLY A 232 -5.59 -12.83 1.25
N LEU A 233 -4.89 -13.91 0.94
CA LEU A 233 -5.50 -15.21 0.67
C LEU A 233 -6.05 -15.78 2.00
N PRO A 234 -6.95 -16.78 1.95
CA PRO A 234 -7.41 -17.51 3.14
C PRO A 234 -6.24 -17.97 4.01
N THR A 235 -6.07 -17.32 5.14
CA THR A 235 -5.16 -17.75 6.21
C THR A 235 -5.96 -18.43 7.32
N PRO A 236 -5.45 -19.49 7.96
CA PRO A 236 -6.08 -20.10 9.13
C PRO A 236 -6.48 -19.05 10.17
N PHE A 237 -7.68 -19.20 10.76
CA PHE A 237 -8.20 -18.25 11.74
C PHE A 237 -7.28 -18.12 12.98
N GLU A 238 -6.52 -19.16 13.33
CA GLU A 238 -5.53 -19.08 14.41
C GLU A 238 -4.46 -18.00 14.16
N ASP A 239 -4.11 -17.76 12.90
CA ASP A 239 -3.09 -16.77 12.51
C ASP A 239 -3.66 -15.35 12.57
N LEU A 240 -4.95 -15.20 12.28
CA LEU A 240 -5.70 -13.95 12.47
C LEU A 240 -5.91 -13.64 13.97
N LEU A 241 -6.16 -14.66 14.79
CA LEU A 241 -6.20 -14.52 16.25
C LEU A 241 -4.85 -14.07 16.82
N LEU A 242 -3.74 -14.53 16.24
CA LEU A 242 -2.41 -14.13 16.65
C LEU A 242 -2.19 -12.62 16.44
N LEU A 243 -2.63 -12.07 15.30
CA LEU A 243 -2.61 -10.62 15.05
C LEU A 243 -3.34 -9.83 16.14
N CYS A 244 -4.55 -10.27 16.50
CA CYS A 244 -5.34 -9.59 17.53
C CYS A 244 -4.72 -9.70 18.93
N LYS A 245 -3.94 -10.74 19.21
CA LYS A 245 -3.23 -10.93 20.49
C LYS A 245 -1.98 -10.04 20.62
N MET A 246 -1.39 -9.56 19.51
CA MET A 246 -0.18 -8.73 19.55
C MET A 246 -0.37 -7.38 20.26
N GLU A 247 -1.59 -6.86 20.33
CA GLU A 247 -1.80 -5.45 20.65
C GLU A 247 -1.58 -5.11 22.13
N GLY A 248 -1.67 -6.06 23.07
CA GLY A 248 -1.47 -5.81 24.51
C GLY A 248 -2.42 -4.78 25.15
N ASN A 249 -3.22 -4.07 24.36
CA ASN A 249 -4.07 -2.96 24.73
C ASN A 249 -5.40 -3.09 23.95
N LYS A 250 -6.50 -3.27 24.67
CA LYS A 250 -7.81 -3.67 24.10
C LYS A 250 -8.54 -2.56 23.31
N ASP A 251 -7.96 -1.37 23.24
CA ASP A 251 -8.67 -0.14 22.84
C ASP A 251 -8.13 0.57 21.57
N SER A 252 -7.11 0.05 20.88
CA SER A 252 -6.37 0.80 19.84
C SER A 252 -6.60 0.34 18.40
N LEU A 253 -7.13 -0.86 18.12
CA LEU A 253 -7.43 -1.31 16.76
C LEU A 253 -8.54 -0.46 16.13
N LYS A 254 -8.20 0.40 15.15
CA LYS A 254 -9.19 1.28 14.50
C LYS A 254 -9.89 0.66 13.30
N SER A 255 -9.20 -0.23 12.60
CA SER A 255 -9.69 -0.93 11.41
C SER A 255 -8.94 -2.24 11.31
N LEU A 256 -9.65 -3.29 10.95
CA LEU A 256 -9.17 -4.59 10.50
C LEU A 256 -9.73 -4.76 9.09
N ARG A 257 -9.12 -5.52 8.19
CA ARG A 257 -9.71 -5.86 6.89
C ARG A 257 -9.42 -7.35 6.71
N PHE A 258 -10.34 -8.11 6.12
CA PHE A 258 -10.13 -9.54 5.84
C PHE A 258 -10.32 -9.79 4.36
N CYS A 259 -9.83 -10.87 3.80
CA CYS A 259 -10.24 -11.35 2.47
C CYS A 259 -10.14 -12.87 2.58
N ALA A 260 -11.26 -13.58 2.55
CA ALA A 260 -11.27 -15.02 2.84
C ALA A 260 -12.01 -15.79 1.75
N ASP A 261 -11.41 -16.90 1.29
CA ASP A 261 -11.94 -17.91 0.38
C ASP A 261 -11.60 -19.31 0.93
N SER A 262 -12.46 -20.03 1.67
CA SER A 262 -12.12 -21.42 2.09
C SER A 262 -13.32 -22.25 2.56
N LYS A 263 -13.38 -23.53 2.14
CA LYS A 263 -14.41 -24.52 2.46
C LYS A 263 -14.27 -25.25 3.82
N GLU A 264 -13.27 -24.93 4.64
CA GLU A 264 -12.97 -25.72 5.85
C GLU A 264 -12.98 -24.88 7.12
N LEU A 265 -14.10 -24.88 7.85
CA LEU A 265 -14.20 -24.31 9.20
C LEU A 265 -15.14 -25.16 10.07
N ARG A 266 -14.58 -26.04 10.91
CA ARG A 266 -15.28 -26.64 12.06
C ARG A 266 -14.55 -26.28 13.35
N ASP A 267 -15.38 -26.10 14.37
CA ASP A 267 -15.09 -25.78 15.76
C ASP A 267 -14.63 -24.35 16.09
N LEU A 268 -14.75 -24.08 17.39
CA LEU A 268 -14.38 -22.90 18.18
C LEU A 268 -15.53 -22.00 18.65
N SER A 269 -15.63 -22.02 19.98
CA SER A 269 -16.41 -21.18 20.86
C SER A 269 -15.48 -20.19 21.59
N GLY A 270 -15.97 -18.96 21.73
CA GLY A 270 -15.48 -17.98 22.70
C GLY A 270 -14.39 -17.05 22.17
N LEU A 271 -14.77 -15.83 21.77
CA LEU A 271 -14.17 -14.56 22.25
C LEU A 271 -14.76 -13.33 21.55
N VAL A 272 -14.78 -12.23 22.32
CA VAL A 272 -15.35 -10.92 22.02
C VAL A 272 -14.37 -10.08 21.19
N TYR A 273 -14.77 -9.66 19.99
CA TYR A 273 -13.99 -8.75 19.14
C TYR A 273 -14.36 -7.27 19.38
N ARG A 274 -13.45 -6.35 19.02
CA ARG A 274 -13.69 -4.90 18.96
C ARG A 274 -12.96 -4.32 17.74
N ARG A 275 -13.77 -3.82 16.78
CA ARG A 275 -13.44 -3.04 15.55
C ARG A 275 -12.80 -3.83 14.39
N GLY A 276 -13.43 -3.78 13.20
CA GLY A 276 -12.83 -4.31 11.97
C GLY A 276 -13.70 -4.30 10.71
N ALA A 277 -13.20 -3.82 9.58
CA ALA A 277 -13.72 -4.16 8.26
C ALA A 277 -13.47 -5.64 7.89
N VAL A 278 -14.35 -6.21 7.06
CA VAL A 278 -14.28 -7.61 6.63
C VAL A 278 -14.56 -7.67 5.13
N VAL A 279 -13.52 -7.87 4.34
CA VAL A 279 -13.62 -8.09 2.90
C VAL A 279 -13.69 -9.63 2.66
N MET A 280 -14.41 -10.08 1.64
CA MET A 280 -14.62 -11.52 1.36
C MET A 280 -14.38 -11.82 -0.11
N ASP A 281 -13.85 -13.00 -0.42
CA ASP A 281 -13.59 -13.43 -1.79
C ASP A 281 -13.99 -14.88 -1.98
N ARG A 282 -14.99 -15.16 -2.81
CA ARG A 282 -15.37 -16.49 -3.31
C ARG A 282 -15.66 -17.56 -2.23
N ALA A 283 -15.93 -18.78 -2.71
CA ALA A 283 -17.03 -19.65 -2.28
C ALA A 283 -16.74 -20.45 -1.00
N THR A 284 -17.02 -19.82 0.14
CA THR A 284 -17.46 -20.51 1.37
C THR A 284 -18.90 -21.02 1.18
N ASP A 285 -19.22 -22.19 1.72
CA ASP A 285 -20.62 -22.58 1.96
C ASP A 285 -21.28 -21.47 2.79
N LYS A 286 -22.46 -21.00 2.35
CA LYS A 286 -23.22 -19.92 3.00
C LYS A 286 -23.33 -20.16 4.51
N ASP A 287 -23.54 -21.40 4.91
CA ASP A 287 -23.69 -21.78 6.31
C ASP A 287 -22.38 -21.68 7.09
N GLY A 288 -21.25 -22.03 6.48
CA GLY A 288 -19.92 -21.87 7.09
C GLY A 288 -19.57 -20.39 7.30
N LEU A 289 -20.00 -19.53 6.38
CA LEU A 289 -19.77 -18.10 6.50
C LEU A 289 -20.66 -17.44 7.55
N ILE A 290 -21.94 -17.81 7.61
CA ILE A 290 -22.86 -17.39 8.68
C ILE A 290 -22.32 -17.82 10.04
N GLN A 291 -21.90 -19.09 10.18
CA GLN A 291 -21.32 -19.60 11.42
C GLN A 291 -20.02 -18.87 11.81
N TYR A 292 -19.15 -18.59 10.84
CA TYR A 292 -17.94 -17.80 11.08
C TYR A 292 -18.29 -16.39 11.55
N TRP A 293 -19.26 -15.75 10.89
CA TRP A 293 -19.66 -14.39 11.20
C TRP A 293 -20.32 -14.28 12.58
N ASP A 294 -21.15 -15.26 12.95
CA ASP A 294 -21.74 -15.36 14.29
C ASP A 294 -20.69 -15.53 15.37
N LYS A 295 -19.65 -16.33 15.08
CA LYS A 295 -18.51 -16.53 16.00
C LYS A 295 -17.70 -15.27 16.24
N LEU A 296 -17.67 -14.32 15.30
CA LEU A 296 -17.00 -13.03 15.51
C LEU A 296 -17.69 -12.19 16.60
N GLU A 297 -18.96 -12.50 16.93
CA GLU A 297 -19.78 -11.79 17.91
C GLU A 297 -19.75 -10.26 17.71
N LEU A 298 -19.70 -9.80 16.46
CA LEU A 298 -19.43 -8.39 16.16
C LEU A 298 -20.40 -7.47 16.88
N ARG A 299 -21.68 -7.84 17.02
CA ARG A 299 -22.69 -7.06 17.79
C ARG A 299 -22.25 -6.65 19.20
N LYS A 300 -21.34 -7.39 19.83
CA LYS A 300 -20.76 -7.06 21.15
C LYS A 300 -19.65 -6.00 21.08
N CYS A 301 -19.19 -5.63 19.88
CA CYS A 301 -18.22 -4.58 19.64
C CYS A 301 -18.84 -3.19 19.92
N THR A 302 -18.56 -2.60 21.07
CA THR A 302 -19.04 -1.25 21.41
C THR A 302 -18.33 -0.12 20.67
N VAL A 303 -17.21 -0.42 20.02
CA VAL A 303 -16.34 0.59 19.42
C VAL A 303 -16.31 0.53 17.90
N PHE A 304 -16.92 -0.46 17.25
CA PHE A 304 -16.84 -0.71 15.80
C PHE A 304 -17.23 0.52 14.95
N GLN A 305 -16.30 1.12 14.18
CA GLN A 305 -16.59 2.36 13.45
C GLN A 305 -16.81 2.18 11.95
N SER A 306 -16.07 1.28 11.30
CA SER A 306 -16.14 1.14 9.85
C SER A 306 -16.00 -0.30 9.41
N ILE A 307 -16.78 -0.68 8.40
CA ILE A 307 -16.63 -1.92 7.65
C ILE A 307 -16.45 -1.62 6.16
N SER A 308 -15.61 -2.39 5.48
CA SER A 308 -15.51 -2.46 4.03
C SER A 308 -15.86 -3.88 3.60
N ILE A 309 -16.74 -4.00 2.61
CA ILE A 309 -17.34 -5.22 2.07
C ILE A 309 -17.02 -5.24 0.58
N VAL A 310 -16.14 -6.14 0.12
CA VAL A 310 -15.92 -6.30 -1.31
C VAL A 310 -17.04 -7.16 -1.91
N ILE A 311 -17.76 -6.58 -2.86
CA ILE A 311 -18.80 -7.27 -3.61
C ILE A 311 -18.16 -7.88 -4.85
N ARG A 312 -18.18 -9.21 -4.94
CA ARG A 312 -17.84 -9.99 -6.13
C ARG A 312 -19.08 -10.73 -6.65
N LYS A 313 -19.02 -11.15 -7.92
CA LYS A 313 -20.09 -11.87 -8.61
C LYS A 313 -20.70 -13.00 -7.74
N PHE A 314 -22.04 -13.07 -7.66
CA PHE A 314 -22.85 -14.18 -7.12
C PHE A 314 -22.95 -14.41 -5.59
N GLN A 315 -22.73 -13.43 -4.70
CA GLN A 315 -22.79 -13.66 -3.24
C GLN A 315 -23.80 -12.76 -2.48
N PHE A 316 -25.01 -12.58 -3.02
CA PHE A 316 -26.01 -11.65 -2.46
C PHE A 316 -26.43 -11.95 -1.01
N PHE A 317 -26.66 -13.23 -0.67
CA PHE A 317 -27.09 -13.64 0.67
C PHE A 317 -26.09 -13.32 1.79
N THR A 318 -24.80 -13.23 1.46
CA THR A 318 -23.75 -13.01 2.43
C THR A 318 -23.73 -11.56 2.91
N HIS A 319 -23.90 -10.60 2.00
CA HIS A 319 -23.87 -9.17 2.33
C HIS A 319 -25.05 -8.74 3.21
N THR A 320 -26.23 -9.28 2.91
CA THR A 320 -27.45 -9.03 3.68
C THR A 320 -27.32 -9.51 5.13
N TYR A 321 -26.76 -10.71 5.32
CA TYR A 321 -26.50 -11.27 6.65
C TYR A 321 -25.50 -10.43 7.45
N ILE A 322 -24.41 -10.02 6.80
CA ILE A 322 -23.37 -9.17 7.37
C ILE A 322 -23.96 -7.86 7.89
N LEU A 323 -24.78 -7.18 7.10
CA LEU A 323 -25.34 -5.88 7.49
C LEU A 323 -26.24 -6.01 8.74
N GLN A 324 -27.04 -7.07 8.84
CA GLN A 324 -27.90 -7.31 10.01
C GLN A 324 -27.12 -7.57 11.30
N THR A 325 -25.90 -8.05 11.17
CA THR A 325 -25.05 -8.47 12.29
C THR A 325 -23.99 -7.42 12.63
N LEU A 326 -24.00 -6.28 11.93
CA LEU A 326 -23.15 -5.15 12.26
C LEU A 326 -23.49 -4.56 13.64
N PRO A 327 -22.50 -4.00 14.35
CA PRO A 327 -22.73 -3.40 15.65
C PRO A 327 -23.43 -2.05 15.52
N GLU A 328 -24.26 -1.67 16.49
CA GLU A 328 -24.93 -0.35 16.52
C GLU A 328 -23.97 0.84 16.46
N SER A 329 -22.72 0.63 16.88
CA SER A 329 -21.66 1.64 16.84
C SER A 329 -21.11 1.93 15.42
N THR A 330 -21.49 1.13 14.42
CA THR A 330 -21.00 1.26 13.03
C THR A 330 -21.35 2.62 12.45
N ARG A 331 -20.33 3.35 11.99
CA ARG A 331 -20.47 4.69 11.39
C ARG A 331 -20.30 4.69 9.88
N ILE A 332 -19.45 3.82 9.34
CA ILE A 332 -19.12 3.82 7.91
C ILE A 332 -19.25 2.40 7.36
N VAL A 333 -20.00 2.22 6.28
CA VAL A 333 -20.05 0.97 5.51
C VAL A 333 -19.52 1.26 4.11
N THR A 334 -18.46 0.60 3.69
CA THR A 334 -17.88 0.73 2.35
C THR A 334 -18.18 -0.52 1.54
N PHE A 335 -18.79 -0.39 0.37
CA PHE A 335 -18.97 -1.44 -0.61
C PHE A 335 -17.91 -1.26 -1.70
N GLU A 336 -16.95 -2.17 -1.74
CA GLU A 336 -15.89 -2.21 -2.75
C GLU A 336 -16.35 -3.08 -3.94
N LEU A 337 -16.69 -2.45 -5.06
CA LEU A 337 -17.24 -3.13 -6.23
C LEU A 337 -16.12 -3.71 -7.09
N CYS A 338 -15.98 -5.04 -7.13
CA CYS A 338 -14.93 -5.70 -7.92
C CYS A 338 -15.48 -6.25 -9.25
N TRP A 339 -15.12 -5.59 -10.35
CA TRP A 339 -15.64 -5.87 -11.69
C TRP A 339 -14.79 -6.81 -12.54
N GLY A 340 -13.77 -7.45 -11.97
CA GLY A 340 -12.64 -8.03 -12.72
C GLY A 340 -12.94 -9.06 -13.82
N ASN A 341 -14.20 -9.47 -14.05
CA ASN A 341 -14.65 -10.28 -15.20
C ASN A 341 -16.13 -10.01 -15.58
N ILE A 342 -16.68 -8.84 -15.26
CA ILE A 342 -18.09 -8.54 -15.50
C ILE A 342 -18.17 -7.58 -16.70
N GLU A 343 -18.86 -8.02 -17.75
CA GLU A 343 -19.04 -7.22 -18.97
C GLU A 343 -19.95 -6.01 -18.72
N ASP A 344 -20.87 -6.09 -17.75
CA ASP A 344 -21.77 -5.01 -17.36
C ASP A 344 -21.89 -4.86 -15.82
N PRO A 345 -21.36 -3.76 -15.22
CA PRO A 345 -21.49 -3.46 -13.79
C PRO A 345 -22.93 -3.50 -13.25
N ARG A 346 -23.92 -3.27 -14.12
CA ARG A 346 -25.35 -3.28 -13.77
C ARG A 346 -25.82 -4.65 -13.33
N GLU A 347 -25.27 -5.73 -13.89
CA GLU A 347 -25.59 -7.10 -13.44
C GLU A 347 -25.21 -7.33 -11.98
N CYS A 348 -24.12 -6.71 -11.53
CA CYS A 348 -23.65 -6.78 -10.15
C CYS A 348 -24.60 -6.06 -9.20
N LEU A 349 -25.11 -4.90 -9.62
CA LEU A 349 -26.06 -4.10 -8.84
C LEU A 349 -27.44 -4.73 -8.81
N ASN A 350 -27.90 -5.32 -9.91
CA ASN A 350 -29.24 -5.89 -10.02
C ASN A 350 -29.53 -7.05 -9.06
N GLY A 351 -28.50 -7.79 -8.64
CA GLY A 351 -28.73 -8.83 -7.63
C GLY A 351 -28.65 -8.33 -6.19
N LEU A 352 -28.22 -7.09 -5.95
CA LEU A 352 -28.30 -6.50 -4.62
C LEU A 352 -29.76 -6.06 -4.38
N ASP A 353 -30.31 -6.48 -3.25
CA ASP A 353 -31.64 -6.04 -2.81
C ASP A 353 -31.52 -4.70 -2.08
N ALA A 354 -31.79 -3.59 -2.78
CA ALA A 354 -31.72 -2.24 -2.20
C ALA A 354 -32.61 -2.10 -0.99
N ALA A 355 -33.87 -2.56 -1.09
CA ALA A 355 -34.85 -2.40 -0.03
C ALA A 355 -34.37 -3.12 1.24
N TYR A 356 -33.77 -4.30 1.08
CA TYR A 356 -33.20 -5.02 2.20
C TYR A 356 -31.94 -4.37 2.78
N ILE A 357 -31.04 -3.86 1.92
CA ILE A 357 -29.85 -3.13 2.37
C ILE A 357 -30.27 -1.89 3.17
N GLU A 358 -31.22 -1.11 2.64
CA GLU A 358 -31.81 0.05 3.32
C GLU A 358 -32.42 -0.35 4.68
N GLN A 359 -33.21 -1.42 4.72
CA GLN A 359 -33.76 -1.95 5.97
C GLN A 359 -32.68 -2.33 6.98
N CYS A 360 -31.57 -2.95 6.54
CA CYS A 360 -30.47 -3.29 7.44
C CYS A 360 -29.77 -2.03 7.98
N ILE A 361 -29.60 -1.04 7.12
CA ILE A 361 -28.98 0.26 7.45
C ILE A 361 -29.83 1.05 8.44
N GLU A 362 -31.16 1.00 8.34
CA GLU A 362 -32.06 1.64 9.30
C GLU A 362 -31.85 1.14 10.75
N ASN A 363 -31.36 -0.08 10.90
CA ASN A 363 -31.03 -0.66 12.20
C ASN A 363 -29.65 -0.24 12.74
N LEU A 364 -28.90 0.61 12.03
CA LEU A 364 -27.59 1.11 12.44
C LEU A 364 -27.70 2.59 12.88
N PRO A 365 -28.01 2.87 14.16
CA PRO A 365 -28.31 4.23 14.62
C PRO A 365 -27.12 5.19 14.53
N CYS A 366 -25.88 4.67 14.54
CA CYS A 366 -24.67 5.48 14.43
C CYS A 366 -24.17 5.64 12.99
N LEU A 367 -24.87 5.11 11.98
CA LEU A 367 -24.38 5.15 10.61
C LEU A 367 -24.37 6.58 10.07
N GLN A 368 -23.20 7.03 9.65
CA GLN A 368 -22.92 8.37 9.12
C GLN A 368 -22.68 8.35 7.61
N GLU A 369 -22.17 7.24 7.07
CA GLU A 369 -21.73 7.20 5.68
C GLU A 369 -21.78 5.79 5.09
N ILE A 370 -22.20 5.71 3.83
CA ILE A 370 -22.12 4.52 2.99
C ILE A 370 -21.33 4.88 1.75
N ARG A 371 -20.21 4.20 1.54
CA ARG A 371 -19.31 4.43 0.41
C ARG A 371 -19.47 3.34 -0.62
N PHE A 372 -19.56 3.71 -1.90
CA PHE A 372 -19.34 2.78 -3.01
C PHE A 372 -18.02 3.15 -3.68
N VAL A 373 -17.09 2.20 -3.73
CA VAL A 373 -15.74 2.41 -4.27
C VAL A 373 -15.46 1.33 -5.32
N PRO A 374 -15.00 1.68 -6.54
CA PRO A 374 -14.58 0.67 -7.49
C PRO A 374 -13.28 0.02 -6.99
N TYR A 375 -13.26 -1.31 -6.86
CA TYR A 375 -12.12 -2.05 -6.32
C TYR A 375 -10.98 -2.19 -7.33
N TYR A 376 -11.26 -2.09 -8.64
CA TYR A 376 -10.25 -2.31 -9.67
C TYR A 376 -9.50 -1.02 -10.01
N LEU A 377 -8.16 -1.10 -9.90
CA LEU A 377 -7.22 0.00 -10.09
C LEU A 377 -7.40 0.66 -11.46
N GLY A 378 -7.88 1.90 -11.46
CA GLY A 378 -7.79 2.81 -12.60
C GLY A 378 -9.02 2.96 -13.47
N LEU A 379 -10.15 2.31 -13.16
CA LEU A 379 -11.42 2.58 -13.82
C LEU A 379 -12.25 3.53 -12.94
N GLU A 380 -12.61 4.69 -13.50
CA GLU A 380 -13.64 5.53 -12.93
C GLU A 380 -14.99 4.81 -13.04
N LEU A 381 -15.86 4.99 -12.04
CA LEU A 381 -17.25 4.58 -12.21
C LEU A 381 -17.88 5.42 -13.31
N GLU A 382 -18.32 4.77 -14.39
CA GLU A 382 -19.08 5.44 -15.45
C GLU A 382 -20.30 6.17 -14.84
N GLU A 383 -20.62 7.36 -15.35
CA GLU A 383 -21.66 8.23 -14.78
C GLU A 383 -23.04 7.56 -14.73
N ASP A 384 -23.31 6.66 -15.68
CA ASP A 384 -24.53 5.86 -15.72
C ASP A 384 -24.60 4.86 -14.57
N VAL A 385 -23.48 4.22 -14.20
CA VAL A 385 -23.39 3.33 -13.03
C VAL A 385 -23.55 4.13 -11.74
N GLN A 386 -22.93 5.32 -11.65
CA GLN A 386 -23.13 6.20 -10.49
C GLN A 386 -24.60 6.63 -10.36
N SER A 387 -25.23 6.99 -11.48
CA SER A 387 -26.64 7.37 -11.55
C SER A 387 -27.54 6.21 -11.16
N LEU A 388 -27.21 4.99 -11.59
CA LEU A 388 -27.92 3.78 -11.19
C LEU A 388 -27.81 3.53 -9.69
N ILE A 389 -26.61 3.63 -9.10
CA ILE A 389 -26.43 3.48 -7.64
C ILE A 389 -27.25 4.54 -6.87
N ARG A 390 -27.24 5.81 -7.31
CA ARG A 390 -28.04 6.88 -6.68
C ARG A 390 -29.54 6.62 -6.80
N SER A 391 -30.00 6.20 -7.97
CA SER A 391 -31.41 5.84 -8.18
C SER A 391 -31.82 4.66 -7.31
N TRP A 392 -30.95 3.67 -7.21
CA TRP A 392 -31.18 2.44 -6.46
C TRP A 392 -31.16 2.67 -4.93
N MET A 393 -30.34 3.61 -4.46
CA MET A 393 -30.20 3.99 -3.04
C MET A 393 -30.73 5.41 -2.76
N SER A 394 -31.83 5.77 -3.43
CA SER A 394 -32.36 7.14 -3.41
C SER A 394 -32.74 7.63 -2.01
N SER A 395 -33.20 6.74 -1.14
CA SER A 395 -33.51 7.07 0.26
C SER A 395 -32.24 7.47 1.04
N LEU A 396 -31.15 6.73 0.84
CA LEU A 396 -29.87 7.01 1.50
C LEU A 396 -29.17 8.24 0.92
N ASP A 397 -29.30 8.48 -0.39
CA ASP A 397 -28.81 9.70 -1.04
C ASP A 397 -29.58 10.94 -0.54
N ALA A 398 -30.91 10.84 -0.43
CA ALA A 398 -31.75 11.91 0.13
C ALA A 398 -31.40 12.24 1.59
N ARG A 399 -30.93 11.25 2.36
CA ARG A 399 -30.41 11.43 3.73
C ARG A 399 -28.98 11.96 3.79
N GLY A 400 -28.30 12.10 2.65
CA GLY A 400 -26.90 12.52 2.57
C GLY A 400 -25.90 11.48 3.10
N LEU A 401 -26.33 10.23 3.29
CA LEU A 401 -25.48 9.14 3.78
C LEU A 401 -24.67 8.50 2.65
N LEU A 402 -25.12 8.62 1.41
CA LEU A 402 -24.46 8.00 0.26
C LEU A 402 -23.26 8.83 -0.24
N ARG A 403 -22.12 8.15 -0.43
CA ARG A 403 -20.92 8.67 -1.07
C ARG A 403 -20.46 7.69 -2.15
N ILE A 404 -20.39 8.17 -3.38
CA ILE A 404 -19.86 7.39 -4.51
C ILE A 404 -18.51 7.99 -4.83
N SER A 405 -17.45 7.19 -4.71
CA SER A 405 -16.10 7.64 -5.07
C SER A 405 -15.88 7.36 -6.55
N SER A 406 -15.67 8.41 -7.35
CA SER A 406 -15.30 8.26 -8.76
C SER A 406 -13.91 7.65 -8.94
N PHE A 407 -13.06 7.72 -7.91
CA PHE A 407 -11.72 7.16 -7.91
C PHE A 407 -11.53 6.16 -6.77
N CYS A 408 -11.00 4.98 -7.09
CA CYS A 408 -10.11 4.33 -6.14
C CYS A 408 -8.87 5.24 -6.06
N THR A 409 -8.51 5.73 -4.87
CA THR A 409 -7.20 6.37 -4.67
C THR A 409 -6.16 5.50 -5.33
N LYS A 410 -5.57 5.97 -6.44
CA LYS A 410 -4.49 5.27 -7.13
C LYS A 410 -3.49 4.89 -6.07
N VAL A 411 -3.25 3.59 -5.91
CA VAL A 411 -1.92 3.17 -5.50
C VAL A 411 -1.04 3.51 -6.69
N GLU A 412 -0.43 4.69 -6.67
CA GLU A 412 0.57 5.10 -7.65
C GLU A 412 1.63 3.98 -7.74
N GLY A 413 1.71 3.26 -8.86
CA GLY A 413 2.67 2.16 -9.03
C GLY A 413 2.25 1.03 -9.98
N CYS A 414 0.95 0.76 -10.14
CA CYS A 414 0.49 -0.29 -11.06
C CYS A 414 -0.01 0.29 -12.39
N GLN A 415 0.88 0.42 -13.38
CA GLN A 415 0.45 0.54 -14.78
C GLN A 415 0.11 -0.86 -15.30
N TYR A 416 -1.18 -1.19 -15.37
CA TYR A 416 -1.64 -2.34 -16.12
C TYR A 416 -1.92 -1.88 -17.54
N GLU A 417 -0.95 -2.02 -18.45
CA GLU A 417 -1.22 -1.87 -19.88
C GLU A 417 -2.12 -3.02 -20.32
N LYS A 418 -3.31 -2.67 -20.82
CA LYS A 418 -4.23 -3.64 -21.44
C LYS A 418 -3.47 -4.28 -22.61
N PRO A 419 -3.27 -5.62 -22.66
CA PRO A 419 -2.53 -6.24 -23.74
C PRO A 419 -3.24 -5.94 -25.06
N SER A 420 -2.59 -5.15 -25.93
CA SER A 420 -3.02 -4.98 -27.30
C SER A 420 -2.99 -6.35 -27.97
N LYS A 421 -4.08 -6.74 -28.63
CA LYS A 421 -4.13 -7.97 -29.44
C LYS A 421 -2.94 -7.95 -30.40
N PRO A 422 -2.11 -9.02 -30.46
CA PRO A 422 -0.97 -9.03 -31.36
C PRO A 422 -1.49 -9.03 -32.81
N SER A 423 -1.26 -7.94 -33.53
CA SER A 423 -1.38 -7.92 -34.99
C SER A 423 -0.22 -8.73 -35.56
N MET A 424 -0.50 -9.92 -36.06
CA MET A 424 0.43 -10.69 -36.90
C MET A 424 0.68 -9.91 -38.20
N ILE A 425 1.78 -9.17 -38.28
CA ILE A 425 2.37 -8.74 -39.55
C ILE A 425 3.89 -8.97 -39.50
N SER A 426 4.28 -10.03 -40.22
CA SER A 426 5.57 -10.31 -40.87
C SER A 426 6.71 -9.29 -40.69
N LEU A 427 7.72 -9.67 -39.90
CA LEU A 427 9.08 -9.12 -39.97
C LEU A 427 9.87 -9.92 -41.01
N ALA A 428 9.80 -9.49 -42.27
CA ALA A 428 10.73 -9.88 -43.32
C ALA A 428 11.07 -8.64 -44.16
N SER A 429 12.04 -7.85 -43.69
CA SER A 429 12.99 -7.05 -44.49
C SER A 429 13.53 -5.86 -43.68
N ALA A 430 14.77 -5.97 -43.19
CA ALA A 430 15.70 -4.84 -43.04
C ALA A 430 17.09 -5.35 -42.62
N CYS A 431 17.74 -6.09 -43.52
CA CYS A 431 19.18 -5.94 -43.71
C CYS A 431 19.34 -4.99 -44.91
N ARG A 432 19.70 -3.73 -44.64
CA ARG A 432 20.52 -2.84 -45.47
C ARG A 432 20.84 -1.58 -44.69
#